data_AF-A0A957IBU5-F1
#
_entry.id   AF-A0A957IBU5-F1
#
_cell.length_a   1.000
_cell.length_b   1.000
_cell.length_c   1.000
_cell.angle_alpha   90.00
_cell.angle_beta   90.00
_cell.angle_gamma   90.00
#
_symmetry.space_group_name_H-M   'P 1'
#
loop_
_entity.id
_entity.type
_entity.pdbx_description
1 polymer ?
#
loop_
_entity_poly.entity_id
_entity_poly.type
_entity_poly.pdbx_seq_one_letter_code
_entity_poly.pdbx_strand_id
1 'polypeptide(L)'
;MTQPKTIIDKIWENHVVIDEPGSPAVLYIDLHLVHEVTSPQAFSGLRERGLTVKRPSQTIATMDHSIPTTPIGIPIQDAIAAKQIATLEANCREFGIQLFGMDSPNRGIVHV
;
A
#
# COMPACT_ATOMS: atom_id res chain seq x y z
N MET A 1 17.76 37.81 -5.32
CA MET A 1 17.46 37.01 -4.11
C MET A 1 16.57 35.85 -4.55
N THR A 2 16.82 34.63 -4.08
CA THR A 2 15.96 33.47 -4.41
C THR A 2 14.60 33.63 -3.75
N GLN A 3 13.52 33.34 -4.48
CA GLN A 3 12.16 33.38 -3.94
C GLN A 3 12.03 32.37 -2.78
N PRO A 4 11.50 32.79 -1.61
CA PRO A 4 11.25 31.86 -0.51
C PRO A 4 10.32 30.73 -0.95
N LYS A 5 10.65 29.49 -0.57
CA LYS A 5 9.84 28.29 -0.87
C LYS A 5 9.17 27.76 0.37
N THR A 6 7.92 27.32 0.24
CA THR A 6 7.21 26.60 1.31
C THR A 6 7.80 25.20 1.52
N ILE A 7 7.40 24.50 2.58
CA ILE A 7 7.80 23.09 2.76
C ILE A 7 7.22 22.20 1.66
N ILE A 8 6.02 22.51 1.16
CA ILE A 8 5.37 21.74 0.10
C ILE A 8 6.13 21.89 -1.22
N ASP A 9 6.55 23.11 -1.57
CA ASP A 9 7.35 23.35 -2.78
C ASP A 9 8.67 22.57 -2.73
N LYS A 10 9.33 22.57 -1.56
CA LYS A 10 10.59 21.85 -1.36
C LYS A 10 10.41 20.33 -1.50
N ILE A 11 9.34 19.78 -0.92
CA ILE A 11 9.04 18.35 -1.05
C ILE A 11 8.72 18.03 -2.51
N TRP A 12 7.82 18.78 -3.13
CA TRP A 12 7.43 18.58 -4.53
C TRP A 12 8.62 18.57 -5.48
N GLU A 13 9.44 19.64 -5.45
CA GLU A 13 10.61 19.76 -6.32
C GLU A 13 11.63 18.62 -6.13
N ASN A 14 11.74 18.07 -4.93
CA ASN A 14 12.62 16.93 -4.66
C ASN A 14 12.10 15.59 -5.22
N HIS A 15 10.81 15.49 -5.57
CA HIS A 15 10.17 14.24 -6.02
C HIS A 15 9.77 14.24 -7.50
N VAL A 16 9.87 15.39 -8.19
CA VAL A 16 9.69 15.48 -9.64
C VAL A 16 10.86 14.80 -10.34
N VAL A 17 10.56 13.80 -11.16
CA VAL A 17 11.54 13.08 -11.98
C VAL A 17 11.59 13.65 -13.40
N ILE A 18 10.43 14.00 -13.96
CA ILE A 18 10.28 14.60 -15.29
C ILE A 18 9.26 15.72 -15.19
N ASP A 19 9.62 16.88 -15.74
CA ASP A 19 8.74 18.03 -15.90
C ASP A 19 8.82 18.53 -17.34
N GLU A 20 7.86 18.11 -18.16
CA GLU A 20 7.79 18.46 -19.58
C GLU A 20 6.67 19.47 -19.84
N PRO A 21 6.94 20.55 -20.60
CA PRO A 21 5.93 21.52 -20.95
C PRO A 21 4.71 20.88 -21.62
N GLY A 22 3.52 21.15 -21.08
CA GLY A 22 2.25 20.62 -21.61
C GLY A 22 1.85 19.24 -21.11
N SER A 23 2.62 18.63 -20.21
CA SER A 23 2.29 17.34 -19.58
C SER A 23 2.25 17.47 -18.04
N PRO A 24 1.47 16.64 -17.33
CA PRO A 24 1.60 16.53 -15.88
C PRO A 24 3.02 16.09 -15.48
N ALA A 25 3.54 16.65 -14.39
CA ALA A 25 4.82 16.22 -13.84
C ALA A 25 4.78 14.74 -13.44
N VAL A 26 5.89 14.05 -13.67
CA VAL A 26 6.08 12.66 -13.23
C VAL A 26 6.75 12.69 -11.86
N LEU A 27 6.06 12.12 -10.87
CA LEU A 27 6.56 11.99 -9.50
C LEU A 27 7.07 10.58 -9.23
N TYR A 28 8.15 10.49 -8.46
CA TYR A 28 8.51 9.23 -7.80
C TYR A 28 7.74 9.11 -6.47
N ILE A 29 7.21 7.91 -6.19
CA ILE A 29 6.51 7.62 -4.94
C ILE A 29 7.41 6.74 -4.07
N ASP A 30 7.78 7.25 -2.90
CA ASP A 30 8.76 6.60 -2.02
C ASP A 30 8.17 5.54 -1.09
N LEU A 31 6.86 5.59 -0.85
CA LEU A 31 6.18 4.65 0.03
C LEU A 31 4.74 4.41 -0.44
N HIS A 32 4.39 3.15 -0.60
CA HIS A 32 3.04 2.67 -0.84
C HIS A 32 2.52 1.99 0.42
N LEU A 33 1.41 2.48 0.96
CA LEU A 33 0.69 1.84 2.05
C LEU A 33 -0.55 1.16 1.48
N VAL A 34 -0.70 -0.14 1.75
CA VAL A 34 -1.77 -0.97 1.18
C VAL A 34 -2.51 -1.74 2.26
N HIS A 35 -3.78 -2.07 2.00
CA HIS A 35 -4.67 -2.74 2.95
C HIS A 35 -5.70 -3.62 2.24
N GLU A 36 -6.41 -4.45 2.99
CA GLU A 36 -7.19 -5.60 2.52
C GLU A 36 -8.46 -5.25 1.74
N VAL A 37 -8.90 -4.00 1.77
CA VAL A 37 -10.17 -3.57 1.14
C VAL A 37 -9.97 -3.13 -0.32
N THR A 38 -8.97 -2.30 -0.58
CA THR A 38 -8.77 -1.62 -1.87
C THR A 38 -7.64 -2.21 -2.71
N SER A 39 -6.69 -2.86 -2.05
CA SER A 39 -5.48 -3.33 -2.71
C SER A 39 -5.66 -4.62 -3.52
N PRO A 40 -6.61 -5.54 -3.21
CA PRO A 40 -6.88 -6.70 -4.07
C PRO A 40 -7.14 -6.35 -5.54
N GLN A 41 -7.83 -5.24 -5.81
CA GLN A 41 -8.12 -4.75 -7.15
C GLN A 41 -6.84 -4.28 -7.86
N ALA A 42 -5.95 -3.58 -7.14
CA ALA A 42 -4.67 -3.14 -7.68
C ALA A 42 -3.78 -4.33 -8.08
N PHE A 43 -3.72 -5.37 -7.24
CA PHE A 43 -2.97 -6.60 -7.57
C PHE A 43 -3.56 -7.35 -8.76
N SER A 44 -4.88 -7.43 -8.87
CA SER A 44 -5.53 -8.01 -10.05
C SER A 44 -5.21 -7.24 -11.33
N GLY A 45 -5.24 -5.91 -11.29
CA GLY A 45 -4.84 -5.08 -12.43
C GLY A 45 -3.36 -5.27 -12.82
N LEU A 46 -2.47 -5.53 -11.87
CA LEU A 46 -1.08 -5.90 -12.18
C LEU A 46 -1.01 -7.25 -12.90
N ARG A 47 -1.69 -8.28 -12.39
CA ARG A 47 -1.73 -9.61 -13.03
C ARG A 47 -2.29 -9.56 -14.45
N GLU A 48 -3.42 -8.86 -14.65
CA GLU A 48 -4.05 -8.70 -15.97
C GLU A 48 -3.11 -8.05 -17.00
N ARG A 49 -2.25 -7.14 -16.54
CA ARG A 49 -1.26 -6.45 -17.37
C ARG A 49 0.07 -7.20 -17.49
N GLY A 50 0.22 -8.36 -16.87
CA GLY A 50 1.48 -9.10 -16.81
C GLY A 50 2.59 -8.35 -16.07
N LEU A 51 2.24 -7.50 -15.11
CA LEU A 51 3.15 -6.67 -14.34
C LEU A 51 3.38 -7.24 -12.93
N THR A 52 4.55 -6.92 -12.38
CA THR A 52 4.86 -7.11 -10.96
C THR A 52 4.95 -5.78 -10.24
N VAL A 53 4.94 -5.80 -8.90
CA VAL A 53 5.20 -4.62 -8.08
C VAL A 53 6.65 -4.19 -8.27
N LYS A 54 6.85 -2.97 -8.75
CA LYS A 54 8.18 -2.46 -9.14
C LYS A 54 9.14 -2.30 -7.95
N ARG A 55 8.61 -1.96 -6.78
CA ARG A 55 9.37 -1.66 -5.56
C ARG A 55 8.73 -2.34 -4.33
N PRO A 56 8.79 -3.68 -4.19
CA PRO A 56 8.16 -4.37 -3.07
C PRO A 56 8.68 -3.90 -1.70
N SER A 57 9.96 -3.51 -1.61
CA SER A 57 10.55 -2.95 -0.38
C SER A 57 10.07 -1.55 -0.01
N GLN A 58 9.39 -0.84 -0.92
CA GLN A 58 8.74 0.46 -0.69
C GLN A 58 7.23 0.31 -0.58
N THR A 59 6.72 -0.92 -0.47
CA THR A 59 5.30 -1.20 -0.26
C THR A 59 5.13 -1.93 1.06
N ILE A 60 4.28 -1.42 1.93
CA ILE A 60 3.98 -2.00 3.24
C ILE A 60 2.49 -2.26 3.32
N ALA A 61 2.12 -3.47 3.73
CA ALA A 61 0.75 -3.87 3.94
C ALA A 61 0.42 -4.02 5.42
N THR A 62 -0.80 -3.63 5.80
CA THR A 62 -1.41 -3.97 7.10
C THR A 62 -2.86 -4.43 6.88
N MET A 63 -3.49 -4.93 7.93
CA MET A 63 -4.92 -5.28 7.95
C MET A 63 -5.59 -4.59 9.12
N ASP A 64 -6.53 -3.70 8.81
CA ASP A 64 -7.10 -2.79 9.82
C ASP A 64 -8.59 -2.48 9.65
N HIS A 65 -9.20 -2.86 8.52
CA HIS A 65 -10.60 -2.55 8.22
C HIS A 65 -11.55 -3.74 8.51
N SER A 66 -11.09 -4.95 8.21
CA SER A 66 -11.88 -6.18 8.23
C SER A 66 -11.44 -7.15 9.33
N ILE A 67 -10.51 -6.73 10.19
CA ILE A 67 -10.06 -7.52 11.34
C ILE A 67 -11.17 -7.53 12.41
N PRO A 68 -11.63 -8.72 12.86
CA PRO A 68 -12.61 -8.79 13.92
C PRO A 68 -11.99 -8.42 15.28
N THR A 69 -12.82 -7.95 16.20
CA THR A 69 -12.42 -7.67 17.59
C THR A 69 -12.30 -8.92 18.47
N THR A 70 -12.57 -10.10 17.90
CA THR A 70 -12.43 -11.39 18.59
C THR A 70 -10.95 -11.72 18.85
N PRO A 71 -10.63 -12.51 19.89
CA PRO A 71 -9.26 -12.97 20.14
C PRO A 71 -8.62 -13.64 18.92
N ILE A 72 -7.30 -13.50 18.80
CA ILE A 72 -6.52 -14.19 17.77
C ILE A 72 -6.69 -15.71 17.94
N GLY A 73 -6.82 -16.43 16.83
CA GLY A 73 -7.06 -17.88 16.81
C GLY A 73 -8.54 -18.27 16.77
N ILE A 74 -9.46 -17.31 16.96
CA ILE A 74 -10.88 -17.51 16.69
C ILE A 74 -11.12 -17.36 15.18
N PRO A 75 -11.83 -18.30 14.52
CA PRO A 75 -12.17 -18.17 13.11
C PRO A 75 -12.97 -16.89 12.81
N ILE A 76 -12.61 -16.22 11.72
CA ILE A 76 -13.34 -15.04 11.23
C ILE A 76 -14.68 -15.51 10.65
N GLN A 77 -15.79 -15.16 11.32
CA GLN A 77 -17.12 -15.62 10.94
C GLN A 77 -17.66 -14.92 9.69
N ASP A 78 -17.30 -13.66 9.49
CA ASP A 78 -17.68 -12.91 8.28
C ASP A 78 -16.85 -13.42 7.09
N ALA A 79 -17.53 -14.09 6.16
CA ALA A 79 -16.91 -14.67 4.98
C ALA A 79 -16.29 -13.61 4.05
N ILE A 80 -16.82 -12.38 4.01
CA ILE A 80 -16.27 -11.28 3.21
C ILE A 80 -14.96 -10.81 3.86
N ALA A 81 -14.97 -10.57 5.16
CA ALA A 81 -13.78 -10.18 5.91
C ALA A 81 -12.67 -11.24 5.80
N ALA A 82 -13.02 -12.51 6.01
CA ALA A 82 -12.10 -13.63 5.87
C ALA A 82 -11.48 -13.69 4.46
N LYS A 83 -12.30 -13.48 3.42
CA LYS A 83 -11.83 -13.45 2.04
C LYS A 83 -10.88 -12.28 1.77
N GLN A 84 -11.18 -11.07 2.26
CA GLN A 84 -10.33 -9.90 2.06
C GLN A 84 -8.94 -10.10 2.69
N ILE A 85 -8.91 -10.58 3.93
CA ILE A 85 -7.68 -10.89 4.67
C ILE A 85 -6.84 -11.94 3.92
N ALA A 86 -7.44 -13.09 3.61
CA ALA A 86 -6.74 -14.16 2.90
C ALA A 86 -6.25 -13.71 1.51
N THR A 87 -7.01 -12.86 0.83
CA THR A 87 -6.62 -12.31 -0.48
C THR A 87 -5.40 -11.40 -0.35
N LEU A 88 -5.34 -10.53 0.66
CA LEU A 88 -4.18 -9.68 0.90
C LEU A 88 -2.94 -10.52 1.25
N GLU A 89 -3.07 -11.53 2.13
CA GLU A 89 -1.96 -12.43 2.47
C GLU A 89 -1.39 -13.13 1.24
N ALA A 90 -2.27 -13.63 0.38
CA ALA A 90 -1.87 -14.27 -0.87
C ALA A 90 -1.14 -13.29 -1.80
N ASN A 91 -1.67 -12.08 -1.98
CA ASN A 91 -1.04 -11.05 -2.80
C ASN A 91 0.32 -10.62 -2.23
N CYS A 92 0.42 -10.37 -0.93
CA CYS A 92 1.69 -9.95 -0.32
C CYS A 92 2.77 -11.03 -0.49
N ARG A 93 2.40 -12.30 -0.32
CA ARG A 93 3.31 -13.42 -0.58
C ARG A 93 3.69 -13.55 -2.06
N GLU A 94 2.74 -13.39 -2.97
CA GLU A 94 2.96 -13.45 -4.43
C GLU A 94 3.91 -12.34 -4.91
N PHE A 95 3.69 -11.11 -4.45
CA PHE A 95 4.44 -9.92 -4.90
C PHE A 95 5.65 -9.56 -4.02
N GLY A 96 5.94 -10.36 -2.98
CA GLY A 96 7.09 -10.14 -2.09
C GLY A 96 6.98 -8.88 -1.23
N ILE A 97 5.78 -8.54 -0.79
CA ILE A 97 5.48 -7.33 0.00
C ILE A 97 5.47 -7.68 1.48
N GLN A 98 6.07 -6.80 2.30
CA GLN A 98 6.00 -6.93 3.76
C GLN A 98 4.55 -6.72 4.23
N LEU A 99 4.04 -7.69 4.98
CA LEU A 99 2.71 -7.64 5.58
C LEU A 99 2.83 -7.69 7.10
N PHE A 100 2.30 -6.67 7.76
CA PHE A 100 2.04 -6.70 9.20
C PHE A 100 0.67 -7.37 9.45
N GLY A 101 0.68 -8.70 9.34
CA GLY A 101 -0.51 -9.56 9.47
C GLY A 101 -0.99 -9.74 10.91
N MET A 102 -1.94 -10.65 11.11
CA MET A 102 -2.64 -10.88 12.39
C MET A 102 -1.71 -11.16 13.59
N ASP A 103 -0.57 -11.79 13.34
CA ASP A 103 0.44 -12.21 14.31
C ASP A 103 1.59 -11.19 14.47
N SER A 104 1.61 -10.14 13.65
CA SER A 104 2.68 -9.14 13.68
C SER A 104 2.54 -8.21 14.90
N PRO A 105 3.63 -7.96 15.66
CA PRO A 105 3.63 -6.94 16.71
C PRO A 105 3.50 -5.51 16.15
N ASN A 106 3.75 -5.33 14.85
CA ASN A 106 3.62 -4.06 14.14
C ASN A 106 2.26 -3.92 13.43
N ARG A 107 1.30 -4.82 13.69
CA ARG A 107 -0.06 -4.70 13.14
C ARG A 107 -0.74 -3.48 13.74
N GLY A 108 -1.30 -2.63 12.89
CA GLY A 108 -2.01 -1.42 13.30
C GLY A 108 -2.81 -0.82 12.15
N ILE A 109 -3.47 0.30 12.46
CA ILE A 109 -4.16 1.13 11.47
C ILE A 109 -3.13 1.64 10.47
N VAL A 110 -3.44 1.61 9.17
CA VAL A 110 -2.50 1.90 8.08
C VAL A 110 -1.78 3.24 8.17
N HIS A 111 -2.31 4.20 8.93
CA HIS A 111 -1.76 5.55 9.10
C HIS A 111 -1.13 5.81 10.48
N VAL A 112 -0.97 4.78 11.33
CA VAL A 112 -0.38 4.85 12.67
C VAL A 112 0.96 4.11 12.68
#